data_AF-A0A925VQZ7-F1
#
_entry.id   AF-A0A925VQZ7-F1
#
_cell.length_a   1.000
_cell.length_b   1.000
_cell.length_c   1.000
_cell.angle_alpha   90.00
_cell.angle_beta   90.00
_cell.angle_gamma   90.00
#
_symmetry.space_group_name_H-M   'P 1'
#
loop_
_entity.id
_entity.type
_entity.pdbx_description
1 polymer ?
#
loop_
_entity_poly.entity_id
_entity_poly.type
_entity_poly.pdbx_seq_one_letter_code
_entity_poly.pdbx_strand_id
1 'polypeptide(L)'
;MAATEPQRQLAILWFGCAAPLTALLVVGTLTDKLLDPAPVWQWYTPLVAPTLLLMLGTLRAAAAAPTAAGTFYFRLCRALSVFYWLCLYLTVGAGLWIQATDALQPLPSTLKKGTLFLAVLQGLVGYALGAFFTTPPAAKAKPDATANT
;
A
#
# COMPACT_ATOMS: atom_id res chain seq x y z
N MET A 1 -5.51 13.79 -20.82
CA MET A 1 -4.51 12.75 -20.53
C MET A 1 -4.96 12.02 -19.26
N ALA A 2 -5.71 10.94 -19.40
CA ALA A 2 -6.18 10.18 -18.26
C ALA A 2 -5.15 9.07 -17.97
N ALA A 3 -4.47 9.13 -16.83
CA ALA A 3 -3.94 7.91 -16.23
C ALA A 3 -5.09 6.89 -16.22
N THR A 4 -4.83 5.62 -16.55
CA THR A 4 -5.92 4.66 -16.60
C THR A 4 -6.62 4.67 -15.24
N GLU A 5 -7.94 4.91 -15.27
CA GLU A 5 -8.80 5.09 -14.09
C GLU A 5 -8.47 4.16 -12.90
N PRO A 6 -8.09 2.87 -13.11
CA PRO A 6 -7.73 1.95 -12.03
C PRO A 6 -6.46 2.34 -11.25
N GLN A 7 -5.40 2.80 -11.94
CA GLN A 7 -4.12 3.14 -11.30
C GLN A 7 -4.26 4.39 -10.44
N ARG A 8 -5.03 5.37 -10.93
CA ARG A 8 -5.35 6.58 -10.17
C ARG A 8 -6.15 6.27 -8.91
N GLN A 9 -7.14 5.39 -8.98
CA GLN A 9 -7.93 4.98 -7.81
C GLN A 9 -7.06 4.29 -6.75
N LEU A 10 -6.13 3.44 -7.16
CA LEU A 10 -5.24 2.73 -6.23
C LEU A 10 -4.23 3.68 -5.56
N ALA A 11 -3.68 4.63 -6.32
CA ALA A 11 -2.82 5.67 -5.76
C ALA A 11 -3.58 6.55 -4.76
N ILE A 12 -4.80 7.00 -5.11
CA ILE A 12 -5.64 7.79 -4.21
C ILE A 12 -5.96 7.00 -2.93
N LEU A 13 -6.22 5.69 -3.02
CA LEU A 13 -6.43 4.85 -1.85
C LEU A 13 -5.19 4.84 -0.95
N TRP A 14 -4.01 4.61 -1.50
CA TRP A 14 -2.77 4.54 -0.73
C TRP A 14 -2.38 5.88 -0.10
N PHE A 15 -2.40 6.97 -0.87
CA PHE A 15 -2.12 8.30 -0.34
C PHE A 15 -3.20 8.76 0.64
N GLY A 16 -4.47 8.49 0.33
CA GLY A 16 -5.62 8.86 1.15
C GLY A 16 -5.66 8.12 2.49
N CYS A 17 -5.23 6.86 2.54
CA CYS A 17 -5.11 6.13 3.80
C CYS A 17 -3.79 6.41 4.54
N ALA A 18 -2.69 6.72 3.83
CA ALA A 18 -1.42 7.04 4.45
C ALA A 18 -1.39 8.43 5.11
N ALA A 19 -2.02 9.42 4.51
CA ALA A 19 -2.05 10.79 5.01
C ALA A 19 -2.59 10.91 6.44
N PRO A 20 -3.80 10.42 6.79
CA PRO A 20 -4.33 10.55 8.15
C PRO A 20 -3.49 9.79 9.17
N LEU A 21 -2.94 8.64 8.81
CA LEU A 21 -2.07 7.87 9.71
C LEU A 21 -0.71 8.56 9.94
N THR A 22 -0.11 9.10 8.88
CA THR A 22 1.11 9.92 8.98
C THR A 22 0.84 11.15 9.84
N ALA A 23 -0.27 11.85 9.61
CA ALA A 23 -0.66 13.01 10.40
C ALA A 23 -0.83 12.65 11.89
N LEU A 24 -1.45 11.50 12.19
CA LEU A 24 -1.59 11.01 13.56
C LEU A 24 -0.22 10.79 14.22
N LEU A 25 0.73 10.14 13.52
CA LEU A 25 2.08 9.91 14.03
C LEU A 25 2.87 11.21 14.20
N VAL A 26 2.73 12.17 13.27
CA VAL A 26 3.34 13.50 13.36
C VAL A 26 2.81 14.25 14.57
N VAL A 27 1.48 14.32 14.75
CA VAL A 27 0.87 14.97 15.92
C VAL A 27 1.32 14.31 17.21
N GLY A 28 1.35 12.97 17.27
CA GLY A 28 1.85 12.24 18.44
C GLY A 28 3.33 12.51 18.74
N THR A 29 4.14 12.72 17.71
CA THR A 29 5.57 13.09 17.84
C THR A 29 5.71 14.53 18.33
N LEU A 30 4.91 15.46 17.82
CA LEU A 30 4.96 16.89 18.18
C LEU A 30 4.37 17.20 19.57
N THR A 31 3.51 16.31 20.09
CA THR A 31 2.85 16.49 21.40
C THR A 31 3.53 15.73 22.54
N ASP A 32 4.71 15.13 22.28
CA ASP A 32 5.45 14.27 23.22
C ASP A 32 4.62 13.12 23.82
N LYS A 33 3.47 12.80 23.21
CA LYS A 33 2.64 11.65 23.62
C LYS A 33 3.30 10.32 23.28
N LEU A 34 4.19 10.32 22.29
CA LEU A 34 5.09 9.20 22.03
C LEU A 34 6.34 9.36 22.90
N LEU A 35 6.40 8.60 24.00
CA LEU A 35 7.58 8.47 24.88
C LEU A 35 8.90 8.23 24.11
N ASP A 36 8.82 7.51 22.99
CA ASP A 36 9.93 7.35 22.05
C ASP A 36 9.36 7.22 20.62
N PRO A 37 9.43 8.27 19.79
CA PRO A 37 8.89 8.24 18.44
C PRO A 37 9.75 7.44 17.47
N ALA A 38 11.06 7.29 17.72
CA ALA A 38 11.99 6.69 16.76
C ALA A 38 11.66 5.22 16.41
N PRO A 39 11.34 4.32 17.36
CA PRO A 39 10.90 2.96 17.06
C PRO A 39 9.60 2.90 16.25
N VAL A 40 8.69 3.85 16.47
CA VAL A 40 7.40 3.89 15.76
C VAL A 40 7.62 4.29 14.31
N TRP A 41 8.47 5.28 14.05
CA TRP A 41 8.87 5.68 12.70
C TRP A 41 9.68 4.59 11.98
N GLN A 42 10.57 3.89 12.69
CA GLN A 42 11.31 2.74 12.15
C GLN A 42 10.41 1.56 11.77
N TRP A 43 9.29 1.39 12.48
CA TRP A 43 8.27 0.40 12.14
C TRP A 43 7.40 0.86 10.97
N TYR A 44 6.97 2.13 10.98
CA TYR A 44 6.02 2.67 9.99
C TYR A 44 6.63 2.87 8.59
N THR A 45 7.83 3.44 8.53
CA THR A 45 8.47 3.83 7.27
C THR A 45 8.65 2.67 6.29
N PRO A 46 9.24 1.51 6.67
CA PRO A 46 9.43 0.40 5.73
C PRO A 46 8.13 -0.24 5.27
N LEU A 47 7.05 -0.11 6.04
CA LEU A 47 5.73 -0.65 5.72
C LEU A 47 5.01 0.16 4.62
N VAL A 48 5.19 1.49 4.63
CA VAL A 48 4.42 2.39 3.75
C VAL A 48 5.25 2.97 2.60
N ALA A 49 6.53 3.32 2.84
CA ALA A 49 7.35 4.04 1.86
C ALA A 49 7.55 3.27 0.54
N PRO A 50 7.87 1.96 0.52
CA PRO A 50 8.07 1.23 -0.73
C PRO A 50 6.82 1.24 -1.61
N THR A 51 5.64 1.09 -1.00
CA THR A 51 4.38 1.04 -1.74
C THR A 51 3.99 2.41 -2.28
N LEU A 52 4.21 3.48 -1.53
CA LEU A 52 4.00 4.85 -2.04
C LEU A 52 4.93 5.17 -3.22
N LEU A 53 6.20 4.76 -3.16
CA LEU A 53 7.13 4.91 -4.27
C LEU A 53 6.70 4.12 -5.50
N LEU A 54 6.21 2.89 -5.30
CA LEU A 54 5.65 2.07 -6.36
C LEU A 54 4.44 2.76 -7.01
N MET A 55 3.49 3.25 -6.22
CA MET A 55 2.34 4.00 -6.72
C MET A 55 2.79 5.21 -7.56
N LEU A 56 3.76 5.98 -7.09
CA LEU A 56 4.29 7.14 -7.82
C LEU A 56 4.94 6.73 -9.15
N GLY A 57 5.73 5.65 -9.15
CA GLY A 57 6.32 5.08 -10.37
C GLY A 57 5.25 4.65 -11.37
N THR A 58 4.15 4.08 -10.90
CA THR A 58 3.08 3.59 -11.78
C THR A 58 2.25 4.71 -12.37
N LEU A 59 2.00 5.79 -11.61
CA LEU A 59 1.38 7.01 -12.16
C LEU A 59 2.24 7.61 -13.28
N ARG A 60 3.57 7.62 -13.10
CA ARG A 60 4.50 8.07 -14.15
C ARG A 60 4.47 7.17 -15.38
N ALA A 61 4.47 5.86 -15.20
CA ALA A 61 4.38 4.89 -16.29
C ALA A 61 3.05 5.02 -17.05
N ALA A 62 1.94 5.19 -16.34
CA ALA A 62 0.60 5.41 -16.89
C ALA A 62 0.52 6.65 -17.78
N ALA A 63 1.18 7.74 -17.35
CA ALA A 63 1.24 8.99 -18.10
C ALA A 63 2.05 8.85 -19.39
N ALA A 64 3.05 7.96 -19.41
CA ALA A 64 3.86 7.69 -20.59
C ALA A 64 3.18 6.71 -21.57
N ALA A 65 2.49 5.69 -21.07
CA ALA A 65 1.77 4.71 -21.89
C ALA A 65 0.54 4.16 -21.14
N PRO A 66 -0.69 4.56 -21.50
CA PRO A 66 -1.89 4.08 -20.83
C PRO A 66 -2.13 2.60 -21.16
N THR A 67 -1.90 1.71 -20.19
CA THR A 67 -2.14 0.27 -20.31
C THR A 67 -3.53 -0.09 -19.77
N ALA A 68 -4.33 -0.78 -20.59
CA ALA A 68 -5.62 -1.33 -20.17
C ALA A 68 -5.39 -2.49 -19.20
N ALA A 69 -5.55 -2.21 -17.91
CA ALA A 69 -5.39 -3.20 -16.87
C ALA A 69 -6.59 -4.14 -16.79
N GLY A 70 -6.34 -5.45 -16.62
CA GLY A 70 -7.40 -6.44 -16.42
C GLY A 70 -8.18 -6.21 -15.12
N THR A 71 -9.51 -6.23 -15.22
CA THR A 71 -10.45 -5.96 -14.11
C THR A 71 -10.22 -6.87 -12.90
N PHE A 72 -9.80 -8.13 -13.10
CA PHE A 72 -9.50 -9.08 -12.03
C PHE A 72 -8.34 -8.63 -11.15
N TYR A 73 -7.19 -8.32 -11.76
CA TYR A 73 -6.00 -7.90 -11.03
C TYR A 73 -6.19 -6.57 -10.30
N PHE A 74 -6.96 -5.64 -10.89
CA PHE A 74 -7.33 -4.41 -10.21
C PHE A 74 -8.14 -4.67 -8.93
N ARG A 75 -9.16 -5.56 -8.98
CA ARG A 75 -9.96 -5.94 -7.81
C ARG A 75 -9.12 -6.63 -6.75
N LEU A 76 -8.19 -7.51 -7.16
CA LEU A 76 -7.26 -8.19 -6.26
C LEU A 76 -6.33 -7.19 -5.55
N CYS A 77 -5.65 -6.31 -6.30
CA CYS A 77 -4.76 -5.28 -5.74
C CYS A 77 -5.52 -4.34 -4.79
N ARG A 78 -6.74 -3.94 -5.16
CA ARG A 78 -7.59 -3.11 -4.31
C ARG A 78 -8.00 -3.84 -3.03
N ALA A 79 -8.44 -5.09 -3.10
CA ALA A 79 -8.82 -5.87 -1.92
C ALA A 79 -7.63 -6.07 -0.97
N LEU A 80 -6.47 -6.45 -1.51
CA LEU A 80 -5.21 -6.59 -0.75
C LEU A 80 -4.78 -5.27 -0.11
N SER A 81 -4.87 -4.15 -0.82
CA SER A 81 -4.51 -2.84 -0.29
C SER A 81 -5.45 -2.41 0.85
N VAL A 82 -6.76 -2.59 0.69
CA VAL A 82 -7.75 -2.28 1.75
C VAL A 82 -7.51 -3.18 2.96
N PHE A 83 -7.31 -4.48 2.74
CA PHE A 83 -7.04 -5.43 3.82
C PHE A 83 -5.75 -5.09 4.58
N TYR A 84 -4.68 -4.72 3.86
CA TYR A 84 -3.44 -4.27 4.45
C TYR A 84 -3.63 -3.02 5.32
N TRP A 85 -4.32 -2.00 4.80
CA TRP A 85 -4.63 -0.80 5.56
C TRP A 85 -5.44 -1.11 6.82
N LEU A 86 -6.45 -1.98 6.70
CA LEU A 86 -7.24 -2.43 7.86
C LEU A 86 -6.36 -3.06 8.94
N CYS A 87 -5.46 -3.98 8.57
CA CYS A 87 -4.51 -4.57 9.51
C CYS A 87 -3.59 -3.53 10.16
N LEU A 88 -3.12 -2.55 9.38
CA LEU A 88 -2.25 -1.48 9.86
C LEU A 88 -2.99 -0.58 10.87
N TYR A 89 -4.22 -0.14 10.54
CA TYR A 89 -5.08 0.62 11.44
C TYR A 89 -5.42 -0.15 12.71
N LEU A 90 -5.73 -1.45 12.61
CA LEU A 90 -5.99 -2.30 13.78
C LEU A 90 -4.75 -2.42 14.66
N THR A 91 -3.56 -2.55 14.07
CA THR A 91 -2.30 -2.66 14.83
C THR A 91 -1.98 -1.36 15.59
N VAL A 92 -2.13 -0.21 14.93
CA VAL A 92 -1.94 1.11 15.56
C VAL A 92 -3.02 1.38 16.60
N GLY A 93 -4.28 1.08 16.28
CA GLY A 93 -5.42 1.25 17.20
C GLY A 93 -5.29 0.39 18.45
N ALA A 94 -4.92 -0.89 18.30
CA ALA A 94 -4.65 -1.78 19.43
C ALA A 94 -3.46 -1.28 20.26
N GLY A 95 -2.38 -0.81 19.60
CA GLY A 95 -1.24 -0.21 20.29
C GLY A 95 -1.62 1.00 21.14
N LEU A 96 -2.40 1.93 20.57
CA LEU A 96 -2.88 3.13 21.27
C LEU A 96 -3.86 2.78 22.40
N TRP A 97 -4.75 1.81 22.19
CA TRP A 97 -5.67 1.34 23.22
C TRP A 97 -4.94 0.74 24.41
N ILE A 98 -3.96 -0.13 24.16
CA ILE A 98 -3.13 -0.75 25.21
C ILE A 98 -2.34 0.32 25.96
N GLN A 99 -1.76 1.31 25.27
CA GLN A 99 -1.07 2.42 25.92
C GLN A 99 -2.01 3.25 26.82
N ALA A 100 -3.28 3.41 26.42
CA ALA A 100 -4.28 4.14 27.21
C ALA A 100 -4.76 3.36 28.45
N THR A 101 -4.81 2.03 28.40
CA THR A 101 -5.27 1.18 29.52
C THR A 101 -4.15 0.67 30.42
N ASP A 102 -2.96 0.43 29.87
CA ASP A 102 -1.80 -0.14 30.57
C ASP A 102 -0.59 0.78 30.35
N ALA A 103 -0.39 1.72 31.27
CA ALA A 103 0.73 2.66 31.25
C ALA A 103 2.13 1.99 31.35
N LEU A 104 2.17 0.68 31.60
CA LEU A 104 3.38 -0.11 31.84
C LEU A 104 3.90 -0.85 30.59
N GLN A 105 3.13 -0.93 29.50
CA GLN A 105 3.58 -1.59 28.26
C GLN A 105 3.96 -0.55 27.20
N PRO A 106 5.25 -0.37 26.90
CA PRO A 106 5.68 0.60 25.91
C PRO A 106 5.21 0.17 24.51
N LEU A 107 4.53 1.07 23.82
CA LEU A 107 4.00 0.91 22.45
C LEU A 107 4.91 0.12 21.46
N PRO A 108 6.25 0.27 21.48
CA PRO A 108 7.15 -0.49 20.62
C PRO A 108 7.13 -2.02 20.83
N SER A 109 6.82 -2.53 22.03
CA SER A 109 6.82 -3.98 22.30
C SER A 109 5.64 -4.68 21.62
N THR A 110 4.48 -4.02 21.56
CA THR A 110 3.27 -4.51 20.89
C THR A 110 3.38 -4.37 19.37
N LEU A 111 3.94 -3.25 18.88
CA LEU A 111 4.18 -3.04 17.45
C LEU A 111 5.14 -4.09 16.87
N LYS A 112 6.19 -4.47 17.62
CA LYS A 112 7.15 -5.50 17.22
C LYS A 112 6.50 -6.85 16.91
N LYS A 113 5.50 -7.28 17.69
CA LYS A 113 4.80 -8.56 17.48
C LYS A 113 3.96 -8.56 16.20
N GLY A 114 3.37 -7.42 15.84
CA GLY A 114 2.58 -7.27 14.61
C GLY A 114 3.42 -7.17 13.33
N THR A 115 4.70 -6.79 13.44
CA THR A 115 5.57 -6.54 12.28
C THR A 115 5.77 -7.76 11.39
N LEU A 116 5.87 -8.97 11.95
CA LEU A 116 6.09 -10.19 11.16
C LEU A 116 4.91 -10.45 10.22
N PHE A 117 3.69 -10.32 10.74
CA PHE A 117 2.47 -10.53 9.96
C PHE A 117 2.29 -9.43 8.89
N LEU A 118 2.56 -8.18 9.26
CA LEU A 118 2.51 -7.04 8.33
C LEU A 118 3.57 -7.12 7.24
N ALA A 119 4.77 -7.62 7.54
CA ALA A 119 5.83 -7.82 6.55
C ALA A 119 5.45 -8.90 5.52
N VAL A 120 4.86 -10.01 5.96
CA VAL A 120 4.35 -11.05 5.04
C VAL A 120 3.24 -10.49 4.14
N LEU A 121 2.29 -9.74 4.71
CA LEU A 121 1.24 -9.09 3.92
C LEU A 121 1.79 -8.04 2.96
N GLN A 122 2.78 -7.27 3.38
CA GLN A 122 3.45 -6.31 2.50
C GLN A 122 4.15 -7.02 1.33
N GLY A 123 4.80 -8.15 1.58
CA GLY A 123 5.38 -8.98 0.53
C GLY A 123 4.34 -9.46 -0.47
N LEU A 124 3.18 -9.92 0.01
CA LEU A 124 2.07 -10.35 -0.84
C LEU A 124 1.49 -9.20 -1.68
N VAL A 125 1.29 -8.02 -1.07
CA VAL A 125 0.84 -6.80 -1.74
C VAL A 125 1.86 -6.37 -2.81
N GLY A 126 3.14 -6.35 -2.45
CA GLY A 126 4.23 -5.98 -3.35
C GLY A 126 4.33 -6.93 -4.55
N TYR A 127 4.19 -8.24 -4.32
CA TYR A 127 4.17 -9.24 -5.38
C TYR A 127 2.95 -9.06 -6.30
N ALA A 128 1.76 -8.87 -5.74
CA ALA A 128 0.53 -8.66 -6.53
C ALA A 128 0.61 -7.38 -7.38
N LEU A 129 1.15 -6.30 -6.82
CA LEU A 129 1.42 -5.06 -7.56
C LEU A 129 2.46 -5.29 -8.65
N GLY A 130 3.58 -5.96 -8.34
CA GLY A 130 4.61 -6.29 -9.33
C GLY A 130 4.06 -7.09 -10.51
N ALA A 131 3.30 -8.16 -10.24
CA ALA A 131 2.66 -8.98 -11.26
C ALA A 131 1.65 -8.21 -12.11
N PHE A 132 0.91 -7.27 -11.50
CA PHE A 132 -0.02 -6.40 -12.21
C PHE A 132 0.66 -5.50 -13.24
N PHE A 133 1.86 -4.99 -12.94
CA PHE A 133 2.58 -4.08 -13.84
C PHE A 133 3.44 -4.79 -14.89
N THR A 134 3.81 -6.05 -14.68
CA THR A 134 4.61 -6.81 -15.66
C THR A 134 3.78 -7.59 -16.68
N THR A 135 2.46 -7.72 -16.48
CA THR A 135 1.59 -8.43 -17.43
C THR A 135 1.43 -7.62 -18.72
N PRO A 136 1.95 -8.09 -19.87
CA PRO A 136 1.80 -7.39 -21.14
C PRO A 136 0.32 -7.38 -21.56
N PRO A 137 -0.16 -6.32 -22.24
CA PRO A 137 -1.48 -6.35 -22.88
C PRO A 137 -1.51 -7.56 -23.82
N ALA A 138 -2.54 -8.41 -23.71
CA ALA A 138 -2.71 -9.55 -24.60
C ALA A 138 -2.58 -9.07 -26.04
N ALA A 139 -1.52 -9.53 -26.72
CA ALA A 139 -1.25 -9.15 -28.09
C ALA A 139 -2.52 -9.44 -28.90
N LYS A 140 -3.09 -8.41 -29.55
CA LYS A 140 -4.18 -8.61 -30.50
C LYS A 140 -3.71 -9.69 -31.48
N ALA A 141 -4.40 -10.81 -31.50
CA ALA A 141 -4.13 -11.89 -32.44
C ALA A 141 -4.01 -11.27 -33.84
N LYS A 142 -2.85 -11.48 -34.46
CA LYS A 142 -2.55 -11.07 -35.82
C LYS A 142 -3.70 -11.59 -36.70
N PRO A 143 -4.42 -10.74 -37.45
CA PRO A 143 -5.43 -11.23 -38.38
C PRO A 143 -4.76 -12.19 -39.35
N ASP A 144 -5.31 -13.40 -39.46
CA ASP A 144 -4.81 -14.45 -40.34
C ASP A 144 -4.67 -13.92 -41.77
N ALA A 145 -3.43 -13.71 -42.18
CA ALA A 145 -3.07 -13.39 -43.56
C ALA A 145 -3.00 -14.68 -44.37
N THR A 146 -4.12 -15.38 -44.52
CA THR A 146 -4.28 -16.47 -45.52
C THR A 146 -5.74 -16.57 -45.96
N ALA A 147 -6.20 -15.57 -46.71
CA ALA A 147 -7.31 -15.74 -47.65
C ALA A 147 -6.97 -14.91 -48.89
N ASN A 148 -6.99 -15.57 -50.06
CA ASN A 148 -6.58 -15.11 -51.40
C ASN A 148 -5.08 -15.26 -51.62
N THR A 149 -4.59 -16.12 -52.51
CA THR A 149 -5.12 -16.65 -53.79
C THR A 149 -4.44 -17.95 -54.13
#